data_AF-X1TPU4-F1
#
_entry.id   AF-X1TPU4-F1
#
_cell.length_a   1.000
_cell.length_b   1.000
_cell.length_c   1.000
_cell.angle_alpha   90.00
_cell.angle_beta   90.00
_cell.angle_gamma   90.00
#
_symmetry.space_group_name_H-M   'P 1'
#
loop_
_entity.id
_entity.type
_entity.pdbx_description
1 polymer ?
#
loop_
_entity_poly.entity_id
_entity_poly.type
_entity_poly.pdbx_seq_one_letter_code
_entity_poly.pdbx_strand_id
1 'polypeptide(L)'
;MKLCNQVFKKDIEIFGDTITVNKLKKYFSLKVNEITRLIHEPFLFAIILLIGLSLIVFILWPLFEVIKLSLSPQGNLSLDTYKYIFSHRWLSKTFFNSLLLGTIVACMGTLIGFIFAFAINRTDIPFKPFFRILSMLPLISPPFMLTISVILLLGR
;
A
#
# COMPACT_ATOMS: atom_id res chain seq x y z
N MET A 1 -10.23 30.06 33.85
CA MET A 1 -10.17 28.67 33.35
C MET A 1 -9.89 28.53 31.84
N LYS A 2 -10.10 29.56 31.00
CA LYS A 2 -9.79 29.49 29.54
C LYS A 2 -8.31 29.66 29.18
N LEU A 3 -7.52 30.38 30.00
CA LEU A 3 -6.11 30.68 29.72
C LEU A 3 -5.17 29.46 29.91
N CYS A 4 -5.40 28.63 30.92
CA CYS A 4 -4.58 27.44 31.18
C CYS A 4 -4.70 26.39 30.05
N ASN A 5 -5.91 26.24 29.49
CA ASN A 5 -6.17 25.29 28.40
C ASN A 5 -5.56 25.75 27.05
N GLN A 6 -5.32 27.05 26.88
CA GLN A 6 -4.73 27.62 25.67
C GLN A 6 -3.20 27.52 25.66
N VAL A 7 -2.57 27.66 26.84
CA VAL A 7 -1.12 27.44 27.02
C VAL A 7 -0.78 25.97 26.85
N PHE A 8 -1.53 25.06 27.49
CA PHE A 8 -1.30 23.61 27.40
C PHE A 8 -1.47 23.05 25.97
N LYS A 9 -2.41 23.60 25.19
CA LYS A 9 -2.60 23.25 23.77
C LYS A 9 -1.45 23.72 22.90
N LYS A 10 -0.89 24.90 23.19
CA LYS A 10 0.26 25.48 22.48
C LYS A 10 1.55 24.72 22.81
N ASP A 11 1.71 24.28 24.06
CA ASP A 11 2.88 23.48 24.48
C ASP A 11 2.84 22.05 23.92
N ILE A 12 1.65 21.43 23.77
CA ILE A 12 1.52 20.10 23.14
C ILE A 12 1.81 20.13 21.63
N GLU A 13 1.41 21.19 20.92
CA GLU A 13 1.77 21.38 19.49
C GLU A 13 3.28 21.64 19.33
N ILE A 14 3.88 22.51 20.16
CA ILE A 14 5.31 22.84 20.10
C ILE A 14 6.19 21.66 20.53
N PHE A 15 5.76 20.86 21.51
CA PHE A 15 6.49 19.69 22.02
C PHE A 15 6.38 18.46 21.10
N GLY A 16 5.24 18.29 20.41
CA GLY A 16 5.06 17.25 19.38
C GLY A 16 5.92 17.45 18.14
N ASP A 17 6.06 18.71 17.71
CA ASP A 17 6.89 19.08 16.54
C ASP A 17 8.39 19.08 16.86
N THR A 18 8.82 19.53 18.05
CA THR A 18 10.26 19.54 18.37
C THR A 18 10.85 18.15 18.58
N ILE A 19 10.11 17.19 19.14
CA ILE A 19 10.55 15.79 19.28
C ILE A 19 10.60 15.09 17.92
N THR A 20 9.61 15.30 17.04
CA THR A 20 9.60 14.70 15.70
C THR A 20 10.68 15.31 14.81
N VAL A 21 10.83 16.64 14.76
CA VAL A 21 11.84 17.30 13.91
C VAL A 21 13.27 16.93 14.32
N ASN A 22 13.59 16.87 15.61
CA ASN A 22 14.93 16.43 16.04
C ASN A 22 15.16 14.93 15.79
N LYS A 23 14.15 14.08 15.99
CA LYS A 23 14.26 12.65 15.73
C LYS A 23 14.36 12.37 14.22
N LEU A 24 13.65 13.13 13.40
CA LEU A 24 13.68 13.08 11.94
C LEU A 24 15.01 13.62 11.39
N LYS A 25 15.50 14.75 11.91
CA LYS A 25 16.82 15.31 11.57
C LYS A 25 17.94 14.36 11.95
N LYS A 26 17.84 13.72 13.11
CA LYS A 26 18.77 12.66 13.54
C LYS A 26 18.68 11.45 12.62
N TYR A 27 17.47 10.96 12.31
CA TYR A 27 17.25 9.84 11.40
C TYR A 27 17.80 10.12 9.99
N PHE A 28 17.59 11.34 9.50
CA PHE A 28 18.10 11.80 8.21
C PHE A 28 19.63 11.91 8.22
N SER A 29 20.23 12.50 9.27
CA SER A 29 21.69 12.58 9.38
C SER A 29 22.36 11.21 9.54
N LEU A 30 21.72 10.29 10.28
CA LEU A 30 22.18 8.90 10.41
C LEU A 30 22.10 8.18 9.05
N LYS A 31 21.00 8.36 8.31
CA LYS A 31 20.82 7.75 7.00
C LYS A 31 21.78 8.32 5.94
N VAL A 32 22.06 9.63 5.96
CA VAL A 32 23.02 10.28 5.06
C VAL A 32 24.45 9.81 5.36
N ASN A 33 24.81 9.68 6.65
CA ASN A 33 26.12 9.16 7.04
C ASN A 33 26.29 7.67 6.66
N GLU A 34 25.25 6.85 6.81
CA GLU A 34 25.26 5.45 6.35
C GLU A 34 25.36 5.35 4.82
N ILE A 35 24.66 6.19 4.05
CA ILE A 35 24.80 6.23 2.57
C ILE A 35 26.22 6.64 2.16
N THR A 36 26.81 7.62 2.84
CA THR A 36 28.19 8.09 2.58
C THR A 36 29.23 7.02 2.93
N ARG A 37 28.93 6.19 3.94
CA ARG A 37 29.74 5.04 4.36
C ARG A 37 29.56 3.82 3.43
N LEU A 38 28.33 3.58 2.94
CA LEU A 38 28.02 2.59 1.90
C LEU A 38 28.74 2.89 0.58
N ILE A 39 28.96 4.16 0.25
CA ILE A 39 29.74 4.59 -0.94
C ILE A 39 31.24 4.30 -0.77
N HIS A 40 31.76 4.27 0.46
CA HIS A 40 33.17 3.93 0.73
C HIS A 40 33.46 2.42 0.70
N GLU A 41 32.43 1.58 0.75
CA GLU A 41 32.54 0.12 0.65
C GLU A 41 32.09 -0.33 -0.76
N PRO A 42 32.97 -0.32 -1.77
CA PRO A 42 32.61 -0.54 -3.18
C PRO A 42 31.92 -1.90 -3.40
N PHE A 43 32.21 -2.88 -2.54
CA PHE A 43 31.63 -4.22 -2.60
C PHE A 43 30.14 -4.25 -2.17
N LEU A 44 29.79 -3.62 -1.04
CA LEU A 44 28.41 -3.55 -0.55
C LEU A 44 27.52 -2.76 -1.51
N PHE A 45 28.03 -1.63 -2.02
CA PHE A 45 27.32 -0.84 -3.02
C PHE A 45 27.10 -1.62 -4.32
N ALA A 46 28.11 -2.35 -4.81
CA ALA A 46 27.98 -3.19 -6.00
C ALA A 46 26.93 -4.30 -5.83
N ILE A 47 26.87 -4.95 -4.66
CA ILE A 47 25.85 -5.98 -4.37
C ILE A 47 24.44 -5.39 -4.33
N ILE A 48 24.25 -4.26 -3.66
CA ILE A 48 22.94 -3.58 -3.59
C ILE A 48 22.49 -3.15 -4.99
N LEU A 49 23.40 -2.60 -5.78
CA LEU A 49 23.14 -2.20 -7.15
C LEU A 49 22.79 -3.43 -8.02
N LEU A 50 23.55 -4.51 -7.90
CA LEU A 50 23.32 -5.76 -8.63
C LEU A 50 21.92 -6.33 -8.32
N ILE A 51 21.56 -6.43 -7.03
CA ILE A 51 20.24 -6.93 -6.60
C ILE A 51 19.14 -6.00 -7.10
N GLY A 52 19.30 -4.68 -6.93
CA GLY A 52 18.33 -3.70 -7.40
C GLY A 52 18.09 -3.78 -8.91
N LEU A 53 19.18 -3.85 -9.68
CA LEU A 53 19.13 -3.95 -11.14
C LEU A 53 18.55 -5.29 -11.58
N SER A 54 18.88 -6.39 -10.90
CA SER A 54 18.29 -7.71 -11.14
C SER A 54 16.78 -7.71 -10.90
N LEU A 55 16.29 -7.11 -9.82
CA LEU A 55 14.85 -7.02 -9.53
C LEU A 55 14.13 -6.17 -10.58
N ILE A 56 14.72 -5.05 -10.97
CA ILE A 56 14.16 -4.19 -12.01
C ILE A 56 14.05 -4.94 -13.33
N VAL A 57 15.11 -5.62 -13.76
CA VAL A 57 15.09 -6.43 -15.00
C VAL A 57 14.05 -7.54 -14.89
N PHE A 58 13.97 -8.23 -13.75
CA PHE A 58 13.00 -9.32 -13.54
C PHE A 58 11.54 -8.85 -13.61
N ILE A 59 11.24 -7.63 -13.16
CA ILE A 59 9.88 -7.05 -13.22
C ILE A 59 9.59 -6.49 -14.61
N LEU A 60 10.55 -5.76 -15.19
CA LEU A 60 10.36 -5.09 -16.47
C LEU A 60 10.30 -6.08 -17.63
N TRP A 61 11.11 -7.13 -17.62
CA TRP A 61 11.14 -8.13 -18.69
C TRP A 61 9.77 -8.75 -19.00
N PRO A 62 9.03 -9.34 -18.03
CA PRO A 62 7.69 -9.86 -18.29
C PRO A 62 6.69 -8.76 -18.63
N LEU A 63 6.83 -7.54 -18.08
CA LEU A 63 5.98 -6.41 -18.49
C LEU A 63 6.16 -6.08 -19.97
N PHE A 64 7.40 -6.03 -20.46
CA PHE A 64 7.68 -5.77 -21.87
C PHE A 64 7.13 -6.87 -22.77
N GLU A 65 7.29 -8.14 -22.40
CA GLU A 65 6.70 -9.25 -23.16
C GLU A 65 5.17 -9.18 -23.19
N VAL A 66 4.52 -8.87 -22.07
CA VAL A 66 3.06 -8.70 -22.01
C VAL A 66 2.59 -7.55 -22.89
N ILE A 67 3.29 -6.41 -22.88
CA ILE A 67 2.94 -5.25 -23.72
C ILE A 67 3.13 -5.59 -25.21
N LYS A 68 4.23 -6.25 -25.56
CA LYS A 68 4.53 -6.68 -26.93
C LYS A 68 3.47 -7.65 -27.45
N LEU A 69 3.12 -8.65 -26.64
CA LEU A 69 2.05 -9.61 -26.96
C LEU A 69 0.68 -8.91 -27.11
N SER A 70 0.41 -7.91 -26.26
CA SER A 70 -0.83 -7.13 -26.30
C SER A 70 -0.96 -6.23 -27.53
N LEU A 71 0.15 -5.75 -28.10
CA LEU A 71 0.17 -4.84 -29.26
C LEU A 71 0.42 -5.55 -30.60
N SER A 72 1.08 -6.70 -30.59
CA SER A 72 1.47 -7.43 -31.81
C SER A 72 1.41 -8.94 -31.63
N PRO A 73 0.19 -9.54 -31.59
CA PRO A 73 0.02 -10.96 -31.35
C PRO A 73 0.65 -11.87 -32.42
N GLN A 74 0.82 -11.36 -33.66
CA GLN A 74 1.44 -12.10 -34.79
C GLN A 74 2.57 -11.33 -35.49
N GLY A 75 3.17 -10.33 -34.84
CA GLY A 75 4.27 -9.53 -35.41
C GLY A 75 3.85 -8.34 -36.29
N ASN A 76 2.54 -8.12 -36.48
CA ASN A 76 1.99 -6.87 -37.01
C ASN A 76 1.36 -6.06 -35.87
N LEU A 77 1.54 -4.74 -35.88
CA LEU A 77 0.84 -3.84 -34.95
C LEU A 77 -0.66 -3.91 -35.22
N SER A 78 -1.40 -4.64 -34.38
CA SER A 78 -2.84 -4.80 -34.51
C SER A 78 -3.54 -4.23 -33.29
N LEU A 79 -4.31 -3.16 -33.51
CA LEU A 79 -5.24 -2.60 -32.53
C LEU A 79 -6.57 -3.37 -32.51
N ASP A 80 -6.69 -4.44 -33.30
CA ASP A 80 -7.91 -5.22 -33.42
C ASP A 80 -8.20 -6.00 -32.13
N THR A 81 -7.17 -6.37 -31.37
CA THR A 81 -7.34 -6.96 -30.03
C THR A 81 -8.01 -5.99 -29.06
N TYR A 82 -7.65 -4.70 -29.07
CA TYR A 82 -8.32 -3.70 -28.23
C TYR A 82 -9.74 -3.42 -28.71
N LYS A 83 -9.96 -3.31 -30.03
CA LYS A 83 -11.31 -3.20 -30.60
C LYS A 83 -12.17 -4.43 -30.25
N TYR A 84 -11.61 -5.63 -30.26
CA TYR A 84 -12.28 -6.86 -29.86
C TYR A 84 -12.71 -6.79 -28.39
N ILE A 85 -11.82 -6.32 -27.50
CA ILE A 85 -12.12 -6.17 -26.08
C ILE A 85 -13.27 -5.19 -25.82
N PHE A 86 -13.27 -4.04 -26.52
CA PHE A 86 -14.33 -3.04 -26.37
C PHE A 86 -15.62 -3.38 -27.13
N SER A 87 -15.54 -4.12 -28.24
CA SER A 87 -16.70 -4.54 -29.04
C SER A 87 -17.46 -5.69 -28.37
N HIS A 88 -16.79 -6.56 -27.61
CA HIS A 88 -17.45 -7.64 -26.88
C HIS A 88 -18.02 -7.14 -25.57
N ARG A 89 -19.35 -6.97 -25.54
CA ARG A 89 -20.09 -6.48 -24.35
C ARG A 89 -19.75 -7.23 -23.07
N TRP A 90 -19.47 -8.53 -23.13
CA TRP A 90 -19.10 -9.32 -21.95
C TRP A 90 -17.75 -8.90 -21.36
N LEU A 91 -16.73 -8.66 -22.19
CA LEU A 91 -15.39 -8.34 -21.72
C LEU A 91 -15.31 -6.91 -21.18
N SER A 92 -15.95 -5.96 -21.86
CA SER A 92 -16.11 -4.59 -21.38
C SER A 92 -16.92 -4.53 -20.07
N LYS A 93 -18.01 -5.29 -19.95
CA LYS A 93 -18.81 -5.36 -18.71
C LYS A 93 -18.01 -5.92 -17.53
N THR A 94 -17.22 -6.98 -17.74
CA THR A 94 -16.34 -7.53 -16.70
C THR A 94 -15.32 -6.50 -16.21
N PHE A 95 -14.70 -5.74 -17.13
CA PHE A 95 -13.77 -4.67 -16.76
C PHE A 95 -14.42 -3.61 -15.86
N PHE A 96 -15.61 -3.09 -16.25
CA PHE A 96 -16.32 -2.11 -15.43
C PHE A 96 -16.81 -2.68 -14.10
N ASN A 97 -17.26 -3.94 -14.07
CA ASN A 97 -17.66 -4.60 -12.83
C ASN A 97 -16.48 -4.70 -11.85
N SER A 98 -15.29 -5.09 -12.31
CA SER A 98 -14.09 -5.15 -11.47
C SER A 98 -13.68 -3.77 -10.95
N LEU A 99 -13.74 -2.74 -11.81
CA LEU A 99 -13.42 -1.36 -11.42
C LEU A 99 -14.42 -0.81 -10.39
N LEU A 100 -15.72 -1.05 -10.61
CA LEU A 100 -16.78 -0.64 -9.69
C LEU A 100 -16.64 -1.35 -8.34
N LEU A 101 -16.44 -2.67 -8.36
CA LEU A 101 -16.24 -3.48 -7.16
C LEU A 101 -15.00 -3.00 -6.39
N GLY A 102 -13.88 -2.80 -7.07
CA GLY A 102 -12.65 -2.29 -6.47
C GLY A 102 -12.83 -0.92 -5.83
N THR A 103 -13.55 -0.01 -6.50
CA THR A 103 -13.84 1.33 -5.98
C THR A 103 -14.72 1.28 -4.73
N ILE A 104 -15.80 0.50 -4.77
CA ILE A 104 -16.71 0.36 -3.62
C ILE A 104 -15.96 -0.23 -2.41
N VAL A 105 -15.18 -1.31 -2.63
CA VAL A 105 -14.40 -1.96 -1.59
C VAL A 105 -13.32 -1.02 -1.04
N ALA A 106 -12.62 -0.28 -1.89
CA ALA A 106 -11.60 0.68 -1.46
C ALA A 106 -12.22 1.81 -0.63
N CYS A 107 -13.34 2.39 -1.06
CA CYS A 107 -14.04 3.44 -0.32
C CYS A 107 -14.57 2.94 1.04
N MET A 108 -15.26 1.80 1.05
CA MET A 108 -15.81 1.23 2.29
C MET A 108 -14.70 0.79 3.25
N GLY A 109 -13.66 0.11 2.74
CA GLY A 109 -12.51 -0.31 3.52
C GLY A 109 -11.73 0.87 4.10
N THR A 110 -11.54 1.94 3.32
CA THR A 110 -10.89 3.16 3.81
C THR A 110 -11.74 3.85 4.87
N LEU A 111 -13.06 3.96 4.69
CA LEU A 111 -13.94 4.59 5.67
C LEU A 111 -13.93 3.83 7.01
N ILE A 112 -14.12 2.50 6.97
CA ILE A 112 -14.12 1.65 8.16
C ILE A 112 -12.74 1.66 8.83
N GLY A 113 -11.68 1.47 8.04
CA GLY A 113 -10.29 1.48 8.53
C GLY A 113 -9.91 2.83 9.13
N PHE A 114 -10.37 3.94 8.54
CA PHE A 114 -10.15 5.29 9.05
C PHE A 114 -10.85 5.50 10.39
N ILE A 115 -12.13 5.13 10.52
CA ILE A 115 -12.86 5.22 11.79
C ILE A 115 -12.15 4.39 12.87
N PHE A 116 -11.72 3.17 12.52
CA PHE A 116 -11.01 2.28 13.43
C PHE A 116 -9.65 2.85 13.88
N ALA A 117 -8.84 3.34 12.95
CA ALA A 117 -7.55 3.97 13.24
C ALA A 117 -7.73 5.25 14.07
N PHE A 118 -8.77 6.04 13.79
CA PHE A 118 -9.10 7.24 14.55
C PHE A 118 -9.51 6.91 15.98
N ALA A 119 -10.38 5.90 16.16
CA ALA A 119 -10.83 5.48 17.49
C ALA A 119 -9.69 4.99 18.38
N ILE A 120 -8.74 4.22 17.83
CA ILE A 120 -7.59 3.70 18.59
C ILE A 120 -6.60 4.81 18.97
N ASN A 121 -6.35 5.77 18.07
CA ASN A 121 -5.31 6.78 18.26
C ASN A 121 -5.80 8.04 18.99
N ARG A 122 -7.09 8.39 18.88
CA ARG A 122 -7.64 9.64 19.43
C ARG A 122 -8.62 9.43 20.59
N THR A 123 -9.13 8.21 20.80
CA THR A 123 -10.13 7.94 21.84
C THR A 123 -9.56 7.02 22.92
N ASP A 124 -9.91 7.28 24.18
CA ASP A 124 -9.55 6.41 25.31
C ASP A 124 -10.57 5.28 25.48
N ILE A 125 -10.57 4.37 24.49
CA ILE A 125 -11.32 3.12 24.55
C ILE A 125 -10.67 2.12 25.53
N PRO A 126 -11.43 1.49 26.43
CA PRO A 126 -10.93 0.36 27.22
C PRO A 126 -10.61 -0.82 26.28
N PHE A 127 -9.60 -1.64 26.62
CA PHE A 127 -9.12 -2.79 25.82
C PHE A 127 -8.46 -2.47 24.46
N LYS A 128 -7.77 -1.33 24.32
CA LYS A 128 -6.95 -0.99 23.13
C LYS A 128 -6.10 -2.14 22.54
N PRO A 129 -5.38 -2.97 23.33
CA PRO A 129 -4.56 -4.04 22.75
C PRO A 129 -5.39 -5.14 22.07
N PHE A 130 -6.61 -5.42 22.53
CA PHE A 130 -7.49 -6.41 21.90
C PHE A 130 -7.88 -5.99 20.48
N PHE A 131 -8.30 -4.73 20.31
CA PHE A 131 -8.62 -4.19 18.99
C PHE A 131 -7.42 -4.18 18.05
N ARG A 132 -6.21 -3.88 18.55
CA ARG A 132 -4.98 -3.93 17.74
C ARG A 132 -4.67 -5.34 17.22
N ILE A 133 -4.92 -6.38 18.03
CA ILE A 133 -4.74 -7.78 17.60
C ILE A 133 -5.79 -8.15 16.54
N LEU A 134 -7.05 -7.75 16.77
CA LEU A 134 -8.16 -8.03 15.84
C LEU A 134 -7.88 -7.50 14.42
N SER A 135 -7.24 -6.34 14.26
CA SER A 135 -6.87 -5.82 12.94
C SER A 135 -5.67 -6.52 12.29
N MET A 136 -4.86 -7.24 13.05
CA MET A 136 -3.75 -8.05 12.52
C MET A 136 -4.19 -9.47 12.14
N LEU A 137 -5.30 -9.97 12.70
CA LEU A 137 -5.82 -11.31 12.39
C LEU A 137 -6.06 -11.56 10.89
N PRO A 138 -6.60 -10.61 10.08
CA PRO A 138 -6.79 -10.82 8.65
C PRO A 138 -5.47 -11.00 7.88
N LEU A 139 -4.36 -10.51 8.43
CA LEU A 139 -3.03 -10.66 7.84
C LEU A 139 -2.40 -12.01 8.16
N ILE A 140 -2.68 -12.55 9.35
CA ILE A 140 -2.18 -13.86 9.80
C ILE A 140 -3.00 -14.99 9.15
N SER A 141 -4.31 -14.79 9.03
CA SER A 141 -5.17 -15.73 8.32
C SER A 141 -4.82 -15.71 6.83
N PRO A 142 -4.48 -16.87 6.23
CA PRO A 142 -4.36 -16.96 4.79
C PRO A 142 -5.69 -16.50 4.15
N PRO A 143 -5.65 -15.62 3.13
CA PRO A 143 -6.86 -15.02 2.55
C PRO A 143 -7.83 -16.07 1.98
N PHE A 144 -7.36 -17.29 1.74
CA PHE A 144 -8.14 -18.42 1.27
C PHE A 144 -9.26 -18.86 2.23
N MET A 145 -8.99 -18.90 3.53
CA MET A 145 -9.96 -19.41 4.52
C MET A 145 -11.21 -18.54 4.57
N LEU A 146 -11.04 -17.21 4.45
CA LEU A 146 -12.15 -16.27 4.42
C LEU A 146 -13.07 -16.51 3.22
N THR A 147 -12.51 -16.78 2.04
CA THR A 147 -13.29 -17.05 0.83
C THR A 147 -14.13 -18.32 0.96
N ILE A 148 -13.55 -19.42 1.48
CA ILE A 148 -14.27 -20.69 1.65
C ILE A 148 -15.42 -20.55 2.66
N SER A 149 -15.21 -19.88 3.78
CA SER A 149 -16.28 -19.64 4.76
C SER A 149 -17.43 -18.83 4.16
N VAL A 150 -17.12 -17.76 3.40
CA VAL A 150 -18.14 -16.92 2.75
C VAL A 150 -18.92 -17.71 1.70
N ILE A 151 -18.24 -18.52 0.87
CA ILE A 151 -18.91 -19.36 -0.13
C ILE A 151 -19.80 -20.41 0.54
N LEU A 152 -19.38 -21.06 1.63
CA LEU A 152 -20.23 -22.02 2.34
C LEU A 152 -21.41 -21.36 3.05
N LEU A 153 -21.23 -20.13 3.57
CA LEU A 153 -22.25 -19.37 4.28
C LEU A 153 -23.30 -18.77 3.32
N LEU A 154 -22.86 -18.24 2.18
CA LEU A 154 -23.71 -17.60 1.17
C LEU A 154 -24.13 -18.55 0.05
N GLY A 155 -23.48 -19.71 -0.07
CA GLY A 155 -23.72 -20.74 -1.08
C GLY A 155 -24.93 -21.60 -0.76
N ARG A 156 -26.08 -20.94 -0.58
CA ARG A 156 -27.37 -21.55 -0.88
C ARG A 156 -27.53 -21.65 -2.40
#